data_AF-A0A8J8K3W2-F1
#
_entry.id   AF-A0A8J8K3W2-F1
#
_cell.length_a   1.000
_cell.length_b   1.000
_cell.length_c   1.000
_cell.angle_alpha   90.00
_cell.angle_beta   90.00
_cell.angle_gamma   90.00
#
_symmetry.space_group_name_H-M   'P 1'
#
loop_
_entity.id
_entity.type
_entity.pdbx_description
1 polymer ?
#
loop_
_entity_poly.entity_id
_entity_poly.type
_entity_poly.pdbx_seq_one_letter_code
_entity_poly.pdbx_strand_id
1 'polypeptide(L)'
;MSLVTLGAVLKFAVKIEDQAKEFYENNIDCEDFKNLLPQYEKRIKKLIRVRRENTTEMILEPIKDFSPNLYQIAQQIEENVKSFSLSIIGKKIERTIGDFYSEAAKKIAFLSEVATLFDDISADHYKNSDTIK
;
A
#
# COMPACT_ATOMS: atom_id res chain seq x y z
N MET A 1 12.87 7.36 5.49
CA MET A 1 11.97 8.44 5.00
C MET A 1 11.00 8.77 6.13
N SER A 2 10.56 10.02 6.29
CA SER A 2 9.64 10.41 7.37
C SER A 2 8.26 10.68 6.78
N LEU A 3 7.19 10.12 7.36
CA LEU A 3 5.80 10.25 6.88
C LEU A 3 5.07 11.42 7.54
N VAL A 4 5.75 12.57 7.63
CA VAL A 4 5.27 13.76 8.34
C VAL A 4 4.34 14.66 7.52
N THR A 5 4.18 14.39 6.23
CA THR A 5 3.29 15.16 5.34
C THR A 5 2.45 14.23 4.48
N LEU A 6 1.28 14.70 4.03
CA LEU A 6 0.46 13.97 3.06
C LEU A 6 1.26 13.58 1.81
N GLY A 7 2.10 14.49 1.34
CA GLY A 7 2.97 14.23 0.19
C GLY A 7 3.95 13.08 0.41
N ALA A 8 4.53 12.99 1.60
CA ALA A 8 5.41 11.88 1.97
C ALA A 8 4.63 10.57 2.09
N VAL A 9 3.41 10.60 2.65
CA VAL A 9 2.51 9.45 2.75
C VAL A 9 2.12 8.94 1.37
N LEU A 10 1.64 9.81 0.47
CA LEU A 10 1.28 9.42 -0.90
C LEU A 10 2.48 8.89 -1.70
N LYS A 11 3.66 9.49 -1.53
CA LYS A 11 4.89 9.00 -2.15
C LYS A 11 5.26 7.60 -1.64
N PHE A 12 5.09 7.37 -0.34
CA PHE A 12 5.35 6.06 0.25
C PHE A 12 4.30 5.02 -0.17
N ALA A 13 3.03 5.41 -0.23
CA ALA A 13 1.92 4.59 -0.73
C ALA A 13 2.20 4.07 -2.15
N VAL A 14 2.57 4.96 -3.07
CA VAL A 14 2.98 4.56 -4.44
C VAL A 14 4.17 3.60 -4.40
N LYS A 15 5.17 3.87 -3.55
CA LYS A 15 6.36 3.01 -3.44
C LYS A 15 6.00 1.59 -3.01
N ILE A 16 5.20 1.41 -1.96
CA ILE A 16 4.87 0.06 -1.46
C ILE A 16 3.96 -0.71 -2.44
N GLU A 17 3.08 0.01 -3.15
CA GLU A 17 2.24 -0.57 -4.22
C GLU A 17 3.09 -1.01 -5.42
N ASP A 18 4.06 -0.20 -5.84
CA ASP A 18 5.02 -0.59 -6.89
C ASP A 18 5.85 -1.81 -6.46
N GLN A 19 6.33 -1.85 -5.22
CA GLN A 19 7.08 -3.00 -4.69
C GLN A 19 6.26 -4.30 -4.66
N ALA A 20 4.99 -4.21 -4.25
CA ALA A 20 4.10 -5.36 -4.28
C ALA A 20 3.76 -5.78 -5.71
N LYS A 21 3.51 -4.81 -6.60
CA LYS A 21 3.31 -5.06 -8.03
C LYS A 21 4.51 -5.81 -8.62
N GLU A 22 5.74 -5.33 -8.40
CA GLU A 22 6.97 -5.99 -8.86
C GLU A 22 7.08 -7.43 -8.33
N PHE A 23 6.73 -7.66 -7.06
CA PHE A 23 6.69 -9.01 -6.51
C PHE A 23 5.72 -9.91 -7.28
N TYR A 24 4.51 -9.44 -7.57
CA TYR A 24 3.52 -10.23 -8.31
C TYR A 24 3.88 -10.42 -9.78
N GLU A 25 4.48 -9.42 -10.44
CA GLU A 25 4.98 -9.55 -11.81
C GLU A 25 6.07 -10.61 -11.92
N ASN A 26 6.97 -10.66 -10.94
CA ASN A 26 8.05 -11.67 -10.89
C ASN A 26 7.55 -13.08 -10.55
N ASN A 27 6.30 -13.23 -10.10
CA ASN A 27 5.70 -14.51 -9.70
C ASN A 27 4.38 -14.78 -10.43
N ILE A 28 4.28 -14.35 -11.69
CA ILE A 28 3.03 -14.35 -12.47
C ILE A 28 2.48 -15.74 -12.81
N ASP A 29 3.31 -16.78 -12.64
CA ASP A 29 2.89 -18.19 -12.77
C ASP A 29 1.86 -18.61 -11.70
N CYS A 30 1.75 -17.84 -10.61
CA CYS A 30 0.65 -17.96 -9.66
C CYS A 30 -0.60 -17.26 -10.20
N GLU A 31 -1.65 -18.02 -10.49
CA GLU A 31 -2.90 -17.51 -11.07
C GLU A 31 -3.58 -16.44 -10.20
N ASP A 32 -3.55 -16.62 -8.88
CA ASP A 32 -4.06 -15.64 -7.91
C ASP A 32 -3.36 -14.28 -8.09
N PHE A 33 -2.04 -14.27 -8.29
CA PHE A 33 -1.26 -13.02 -8.41
C PHE A 33 -1.53 -12.30 -9.73
N LYS A 34 -1.69 -13.07 -10.82
CA LYS A 34 -2.05 -12.51 -12.13
C LYS A 34 -3.36 -11.73 -12.08
N ASN A 35 -4.32 -12.19 -11.29
CA ASN A 35 -5.63 -11.53 -11.14
C ASN A 35 -5.53 -10.23 -10.30
N LEU A 36 -4.49 -10.07 -9.49
CA LEU A 36 -4.28 -8.88 -8.65
C LEU A 36 -3.58 -7.75 -9.40
N LEU A 37 -2.69 -8.05 -10.35
CA LEU A 37 -1.88 -7.05 -11.06
C LEU A 37 -2.68 -5.87 -11.66
N PRO A 38 -3.83 -6.07 -12.32
CA PRO A 38 -4.61 -4.95 -12.85
C PRO A 38 -5.13 -3.99 -11.77
N GLN A 39 -5.33 -4.48 -10.54
CA GLN A 39 -5.76 -3.65 -9.42
C GLN A 39 -4.64 -2.72 -8.96
N TYR A 40 -3.41 -3.23 -8.85
CA TYR A 40 -2.22 -2.46 -8.48
C TYR A 40 -1.99 -1.30 -9.45
N GLU A 41 -2.05 -1.54 -10.76
CA GLU A 41 -1.86 -0.47 -11.74
C GLU A 41 -2.93 0.63 -11.64
N LYS A 42 -4.18 0.24 -11.38
CA LYS A 42 -5.28 1.18 -11.17
C LYS A 42 -5.06 2.00 -9.89
N ARG A 43 -4.65 1.36 -8.79
CA ARG A 43 -4.35 2.02 -7.51
C ARG A 43 -3.21 3.02 -7.65
N ILE A 44 -2.07 2.64 -8.24
CA ILE A 44 -0.94 3.53 -8.46
C ILE A 44 -1.34 4.76 -9.28
N LYS A 45 -2.07 4.58 -10.39
CA LYS A 45 -2.59 5.70 -11.19
C LYS A 45 -3.50 6.62 -10.39
N LYS A 46 -4.40 6.05 -9.56
CA LYS A 46 -5.30 6.80 -8.68
C LYS A 46 -4.52 7.62 -7.63
N LEU A 47 -3.51 7.03 -6.99
CA LEU A 47 -2.66 7.70 -6.00
C LEU A 47 -1.85 8.85 -6.60
N ILE A 48 -1.28 8.66 -7.80
CA ILE A 48 -0.56 9.71 -8.53
C ILE A 48 -1.50 10.86 -8.87
N ARG A 49 -2.73 10.56 -9.30
CA ARG A 49 -3.75 11.57 -9.59
C ARG A 49 -4.13 12.36 -8.33
N VAL A 50 -4.46 11.68 -7.24
CA VAL A 50 -4.79 12.30 -5.95
C VAL A 50 -3.67 13.21 -5.47
N ARG A 51 -2.41 12.79 -5.63
CA ARG A 51 -1.25 13.62 -5.29
C ARG A 51 -1.16 14.91 -6.12
N ARG A 52 -1.54 14.88 -7.40
CA ARG A 52 -1.56 16.08 -8.25
C ARG A 52 -2.71 17.01 -7.89
N GLU A 53 -3.87 16.44 -7.59
CA GLU A 53 -5.08 17.18 -7.22
C GLU A 53 -4.95 17.81 -5.82
N ASN A 54 -4.26 17.16 -4.89
CA ASN A 54 -4.14 17.60 -3.49
C ASN A 54 -2.82 18.32 -3.18
N THR A 55 -2.27 19.05 -4.16
CA THR A 55 -0.95 19.71 -4.01
C THR A 55 -1.00 20.82 -2.96
N THR A 56 -2.13 21.48 -2.78
CA THR A 56 -2.37 22.54 -1.78
C THR A 56 -2.54 22.00 -0.37
N GLU A 57 -2.95 20.74 -0.22
CA GLU A 57 -3.20 20.07 1.04
C GLU A 57 -1.91 19.41 1.58
N MET A 58 -0.87 19.30 0.74
CA MET A 58 0.45 18.78 1.11
C MET A 58 1.25 19.69 2.07
N ILE A 59 0.78 20.92 2.29
CA ILE A 59 1.36 21.93 3.21
C ILE A 59 0.55 22.08 4.52
N LEU A 60 -0.47 21.26 4.73
CA LEU A 60 -1.29 21.25 5.96
C LEU A 60 -0.56 20.57 7.13
N GLU A 61 -1.32 20.32 8.22
CA GLU A 61 -0.81 19.82 9.50
C GLU A 61 0.18 18.65 9.37
N PRO A 62 1.27 18.66 10.15
CA PRO A 62 2.23 17.59 10.14
C PRO A 62 1.62 16.31 10.73
N ILE A 63 1.74 15.22 10.00
CA ILE A 63 1.35 13.89 10.44
C ILE A 63 2.33 13.44 11.52
N LYS A 64 1.81 13.09 12.71
CA LYS A 64 2.61 12.64 13.85
C LYS A 64 2.55 11.13 14.04
N ASP A 65 3.66 10.57 14.50
CA ASP A 65 3.78 9.18 14.90
C ASP A 65 3.34 8.21 13.80
N PHE A 66 3.78 8.46 12.56
CA PHE A 66 3.57 7.57 11.44
C PHE A 66 4.93 7.13 10.88
N SER A 67 5.25 5.85 11.08
CA SER A 67 6.58 5.31 10.77
C SER A 67 6.52 4.35 9.58
N PRO A 68 7.27 4.60 8.49
CA PRO A 68 7.30 3.70 7.34
C PRO A 68 8.06 2.41 7.60
N ASN A 69 8.80 2.31 8.71
CA ASN A 69 9.61 1.14 9.03
C ASN A 69 8.76 -0.10 9.34
N LEU A 70 7.50 0.08 9.73
CA LEU A 70 6.57 -1.02 9.97
C LEU A 70 6.03 -1.64 8.67
N TYR A 71 6.26 -1.00 7.53
CA TYR A 71 5.60 -1.30 6.25
C TYR A 71 6.60 -1.57 5.11
N GLN A 72 7.77 -2.14 5.44
CA GLN A 72 8.86 -2.38 4.48
C GLN A 72 8.66 -3.67 3.67
N ILE A 73 7.94 -3.58 2.55
CA ILE A 73 7.61 -4.72 1.69
C ILE A 73 8.83 -5.45 1.14
N ALA A 74 9.83 -4.73 0.63
CA ALA A 74 11.05 -5.34 0.08
C ALA A 74 11.80 -6.22 1.10
N GLN A 75 11.97 -5.72 2.33
CA GLN A 75 12.60 -6.49 3.40
C GLN A 75 11.77 -7.73 3.76
N GLN A 76 10.44 -7.59 3.83
CA GLN A 76 9.55 -8.71 4.08
C GLN A 76 9.67 -9.78 2.99
N ILE A 77 9.81 -9.41 1.73
CA ILE A 77 10.04 -10.37 0.65
C ILE A 77 11.38 -11.10 0.87
N GLU A 78 12.48 -10.37 1.04
CA GLU A 78 13.82 -10.93 1.21
C GLU A 78 13.91 -11.92 2.38
N GLU A 79 13.31 -11.58 3.52
CA GLU A 79 13.32 -12.41 4.73
C GLU A 79 12.48 -13.70 4.57
N ASN A 80 11.40 -13.66 3.80
CA ASN A 80 10.42 -14.76 3.76
C ASN A 80 10.56 -15.67 2.52
N VAL A 81 11.20 -15.23 1.43
CA VAL A 81 11.31 -15.99 0.16
C VAL A 81 11.96 -17.37 0.32
N LYS A 82 12.83 -17.57 1.32
CA LYS A 82 13.49 -18.86 1.56
C LYS A 82 12.70 -19.81 2.46
N SER A 83 11.71 -19.31 3.20
CA SER A 83 11.11 -20.04 4.33
C SER A 83 9.61 -20.24 4.20
N PHE A 84 8.93 -19.49 3.33
CA PHE A 84 7.49 -19.54 3.17
C PHE A 84 7.10 -19.75 1.70
N SER A 85 5.91 -20.32 1.49
CA SER A 85 5.32 -20.38 0.15
C SER A 85 4.97 -18.99 -0.36
N LEU A 86 4.96 -18.81 -1.68
CA LEU A 86 4.59 -17.55 -2.33
C LEU A 86 3.23 -17.03 -1.84
N SER A 87 2.23 -17.91 -1.68
CA SER A 87 0.91 -17.53 -1.16
C SER A 87 0.97 -16.90 0.23
N ILE A 88 1.78 -17.46 1.14
CA ILE A 88 1.94 -16.90 2.50
C ILE A 88 2.61 -15.52 2.43
N ILE A 89 3.61 -15.36 1.55
CA ILE A 89 4.29 -14.08 1.33
C ILE A 89 3.30 -13.06 0.78
N GLY A 90 2.52 -13.41 -0.25
CA GLY A 90 1.48 -12.55 -0.83
C GLY A 90 0.45 -12.13 0.22
N LYS A 91 -0.07 -13.06 1.02
CA LYS A 91 -0.99 -12.74 2.14
C LYS A 91 -0.40 -11.74 3.12
N LYS A 92 0.87 -11.92 3.51
CA LYS A 92 1.55 -10.98 4.40
C LYS A 92 1.73 -9.62 3.73
N ILE A 93 2.07 -9.56 2.44
CA ILE A 93 2.20 -8.29 1.71
C ILE A 93 0.87 -7.54 1.70
N GLU A 94 -0.20 -8.20 1.29
CA GLU A 94 -1.55 -7.62 1.26
C GLU A 94 -1.97 -7.11 2.64
N ARG A 95 -1.76 -7.88 3.71
CA ARG A 95 -2.07 -7.42 5.08
C ARG A 95 -1.24 -6.21 5.49
N THR A 96 0.07 -6.24 5.29
CA THR A 96 0.97 -5.14 5.65
C THR A 96 0.56 -3.84 4.94
N ILE A 97 0.19 -3.92 3.65
CA ILE A 97 -0.30 -2.76 2.89
C ILE A 97 -1.68 -2.31 3.41
N GLY A 98 -2.58 -3.25 3.68
CA GLY A 98 -3.88 -2.97 4.27
C GLY A 98 -3.76 -2.21 5.60
N ASP A 99 -2.87 -2.65 6.48
CA ASP A 99 -2.57 -2.02 7.77
C ASP A 99 -2.01 -0.60 7.60
N PHE A 100 -1.08 -0.42 6.64
CA PHE A 100 -0.57 0.90 6.29
C PHE A 100 -1.69 1.87 5.90
N TYR A 101 -2.59 1.46 4.99
CA TYR A 101 -3.67 2.32 4.54
C TYR A 101 -4.71 2.60 5.63
N SER A 102 -5.04 1.60 6.46
CA SER A 102 -5.93 1.76 7.61
C SER A 102 -5.38 2.77 8.61
N GLU A 103 -4.08 2.70 8.90
CA GLU A 103 -3.44 3.63 9.82
C GLU A 103 -3.29 5.02 9.19
N ALA A 104 -2.91 5.09 7.92
CA ALA A 104 -2.79 6.33 7.18
C ALA A 104 -4.12 7.09 7.12
N ALA A 105 -5.25 6.41 6.87
CA ALA A 105 -6.58 7.00 6.83
C ALA A 105 -6.93 7.73 8.14
N LYS A 106 -6.66 7.09 9.28
CA LYS A 106 -6.87 7.68 10.62
C LYS A 106 -6.01 8.93 10.82
N LYS A 107 -4.76 8.90 10.35
CA LYS A 107 -3.79 9.98 10.50
C LYS A 107 -4.08 11.18 9.59
N ILE A 108 -4.77 10.97 8.48
CA ILE A 108 -5.19 12.02 7.53
C ILE A 108 -6.68 12.32 7.58
N ALA A 109 -7.38 11.93 8.65
CA ALA A 109 -8.83 12.07 8.78
C ALA A 109 -9.35 13.52 8.61
N PHE A 110 -8.48 14.52 8.79
CA PHE A 110 -8.77 15.92 8.50
C PHE A 110 -9.00 16.21 6.99
N LEU A 111 -8.60 15.29 6.10
CA LEU A 111 -8.87 15.29 4.66
C LEU A 111 -9.82 14.12 4.34
N SER A 112 -11.11 14.34 4.54
CA SER A 112 -12.14 13.30 4.47
C SER A 112 -12.13 12.49 3.17
N GLU A 113 -11.94 13.15 2.02
CA GLU A 113 -11.89 12.48 0.71
C GLU A 113 -10.70 11.50 0.61
N VAL A 114 -9.52 11.93 1.05
CA VAL A 114 -8.30 11.10 0.99
C VAL A 114 -8.34 9.99 2.03
N ALA A 115 -8.88 10.27 3.22
CA ALA A 115 -9.08 9.27 4.26
C ALA A 115 -10.02 8.15 3.78
N THR A 116 -11.17 8.51 3.19
CA THR A 116 -12.13 7.55 2.64
C THR A 116 -11.50 6.69 1.55
N LEU A 117 -10.72 7.30 0.66
CA LEU A 117 -9.98 6.57 -0.35
C LEU A 117 -9.02 5.53 0.26
N PHE A 118 -8.31 5.90 1.32
CA PHE A 118 -7.36 5.02 1.97
C PHE A 118 -8.07 3.87 2.69
N ASP A 119 -9.22 4.12 3.33
CA ASP A 119 -10.05 3.07 3.92
C ASP A 119 -10.56 2.08 2.85
N ASP A 120 -11.02 2.57 1.70
CA ASP A 120 -11.44 1.72 0.58
C ASP A 120 -10.30 0.82 0.08
N ILE A 121 -9.10 1.41 -0.10
CA ILE A 121 -7.91 0.66 -0.53
C ILE A 121 -7.51 -0.38 0.54
N SER A 122 -7.53 0.00 1.82
CA SER A 122 -7.23 -0.90 2.94
C SER A 122 -8.15 -2.12 2.93
N ALA A 123 -9.47 -1.90 2.80
CA ALA A 123 -10.46 -2.97 2.74
C ALA A 123 -10.23 -3.92 1.57
N ASP A 124 -9.85 -3.39 0.39
CA ASP A 124 -9.56 -4.21 -0.77
C ASP A 124 -8.30 -5.06 -0.60
N HIS A 125 -7.24 -4.54 0.05
CA HIS A 125 -6.07 -5.32 0.39
C HIS A 125 -6.39 -6.46 1.38
N TYR A 126 -7.21 -6.22 2.40
CA TYR A 126 -7.63 -7.29 3.31
C TYR A 126 -8.40 -8.39 2.58
N LYS A 127 -9.33 -8.04 1.67
CA LYS A 127 -10.03 -9.02 0.83
C LYS A 127 -9.07 -9.82 -0.05
N ASN A 128 -8.07 -9.17 -0.64
CA ASN A 128 -7.06 -9.84 -1.46
C ASN A 128 -6.23 -10.82 -0.64
N SER A 129 -5.82 -10.44 0.58
CA SER A 129 -5.18 -11.35 1.55
C SER A 129 -6.00 -12.62 1.78
N ASP A 130 -7.31 -12.48 1.94
CA ASP A 130 -8.18 -13.63 2.23
C ASP A 130 -8.45 -14.49 0.99
N THR A 131 -8.30 -13.93 -0.21
CA THR A 131 -8.60 -14.60 -1.49
C THR A 131 -7.42 -15.44 -2.01
N ILE A 132 -6.17 -15.00 -1.77
CA ILE A 132 -4.97 -15.77 -2.14
C ILE A 132 -5.05 -17.15 -1.49
N LYS A 133 -4.77 -18.23 -2.22
CA LYS A 133 -4.82 -19.60 -1.66
C LYS A 133 -3.44 -20.05 -1.21
#